data_AF-A0A2D4LCJ1-F1
#
_entry.id   AF-A0A2D4LCJ1-F1
#
_cell.length_a   1.000
_cell.length_b   1.000
_cell.length_c   1.000
_cell.angle_alpha   90.00
_cell.angle_beta   90.00
_cell.angle_gamma   90.00
#
_symmetry.space_group_name_H-M   'P 1'
#
loop_
_entity.id
_entity.type
_entity.pdbx_description
1 polymer ?
#
loop_
_entity_poly.entity_id
_entity_poly.type
_entity_poly.pdbx_seq_one_letter_code
_entity_poly.pdbx_strand_id
1 'polypeptide(L)'
;MKGGDMLVHLNFMKRTFQELHEKEMIFSELHQVYTILSSLDESYDGYVSSLEVLTKNELTLTDITGRLLEEARRRQDRDQLGEKHPQDESLCSTAYTIRKCFSCGATGLIARFCKNGKQQNTSKH
;
A
#
# COMPACT_ATOMS: atom_id res chain seq x y z
N MET A 1 -1.36 -8.74 11.02
CA MET A 1 -2.78 -8.86 11.43
C MET A 1 -3.54 -9.33 10.20
N LYS A 2 -4.24 -10.47 10.27
CA LYS A 2 -5.05 -10.97 9.14
C LYS A 2 -6.39 -10.21 9.15
N GLY A 3 -6.72 -9.46 8.10
CA GLY A 3 -8.05 -8.89 7.87
C GLY A 3 -8.59 -7.99 8.98
N GLY A 4 -7.73 -7.12 9.55
CA GLY A 4 -8.19 -6.13 10.54
C GLY A 4 -9.10 -5.09 9.90
N ASP A 5 -10.01 -4.52 10.69
CA ASP A 5 -10.84 -3.39 10.27
C ASP A 5 -9.95 -2.24 9.75
N MET A 6 -10.11 -1.91 8.46
CA MET A 6 -9.31 -0.90 7.78
C MET A 6 -9.47 0.49 8.42
N LEU A 7 -10.66 0.83 8.91
CA LEU A 7 -10.91 2.10 9.59
C LEU A 7 -10.14 2.15 10.92
N VAL A 8 -10.12 1.06 11.67
CA VAL A 8 -9.31 0.94 12.90
C VAL A 8 -7.82 1.12 12.59
N HIS A 9 -7.32 0.44 11.55
CA HIS A 9 -5.93 0.56 11.11
C HIS A 9 -5.56 2.00 10.72
N LEU A 10 -6.38 2.66 9.89
CA LEU A 10 -6.14 4.03 9.44
C LEU A 10 -6.18 5.03 10.61
N ASN A 11 -7.09 4.83 11.57
CA ASN A 11 -7.17 5.67 12.76
C ASN A 11 -5.97 5.47 13.70
N PHE A 12 -5.44 4.26 13.78
CA PHE A 12 -4.19 3.99 14.50
C PHE A 12 -3.03 4.73 13.85
N MET A 13 -2.84 4.56 12.53
CA MET A 13 -1.75 5.21 11.79
C MET A 13 -1.81 6.75 11.88
N LYS A 14 -3.00 7.35 11.76
CA LYS A 14 -3.18 8.81 11.89
C LYS A 14 -2.78 9.31 13.27
N ARG A 15 -3.16 8.60 14.34
CA ARG A 15 -2.74 8.93 15.71
C ARG A 15 -1.23 8.81 15.88
N THR A 16 -0.61 7.75 15.37
CA THR A 16 0.84 7.60 15.41
C THR A 16 1.57 8.73 14.68
N PHE A 17 1.08 9.18 13.52
CA PHE A 17 1.70 10.33 12.84
C PHE A 17 1.56 11.64 13.63
N GLN A 18 0.42 11.85 14.30
CA GLN A 18 0.23 12.99 15.18
C GLN A 18 1.19 12.97 16.38
N GLU A 19 1.29 11.83 17.07
CA GLU A 19 2.21 11.65 18.20
C GLU A 19 3.69 11.83 17.79
N LEU A 20 4.06 11.39 16.58
CA LEU A 20 5.40 11.60 16.04
C LEU A 20 5.65 13.08 15.69
N HIS A 21 4.65 13.76 15.12
CA HIS A 21 4.73 15.18 14.85
C HIS A 21 4.91 16.00 16.13
N GLU A 22 4.20 15.66 17.21
CA GLU A 22 4.36 16.28 18.53
C GLU A 22 5.77 16.12 19.11
N LYS A 23 6.50 15.06 18.71
CA LYS A 23 7.89 14.81 19.07
C LYS A 23 8.89 15.40 18.08
N GLU A 24 8.46 16.35 17.25
CA GLU A 24 9.24 17.00 16.20
C GLU A 24 9.79 16.04 15.12
N MET A 25 9.26 14.81 15.05
CA MET A 25 9.54 13.85 13.99
C MET A 25 8.55 14.03 12.84
N ILE A 26 8.79 15.05 12.01
CA ILE A 26 7.87 15.43 10.93
C ILE A 26 8.06 14.52 9.72
N PHE A 27 7.03 13.78 9.35
CA PHE A 27 6.95 13.03 8.11
C PHE A 27 6.18 13.84 7.07
N SER A 28 6.75 14.02 5.87
CA SER A 28 6.01 14.54 4.73
C SER A 28 4.78 13.66 4.44
N GLU A 29 3.70 14.24 3.91
CA GLU A 29 2.48 13.51 3.56
C GLU A 29 2.75 12.26 2.69
N LEU A 30 3.70 12.38 1.76
CA LEU A 30 4.14 11.28 0.91
C LEU A 30 4.68 10.07 1.71
N HIS A 31 5.50 10.34 2.73
CA HIS A 31 6.06 9.30 3.60
C HIS A 31 4.99 8.68 4.51
N GLN A 32 4.01 9.47 4.94
CA GLN A 32 2.87 8.96 5.72
C GLN A 32 2.05 7.99 4.87
N VAL A 33 1.74 8.36 3.62
CA VAL A 33 1.07 7.49 2.64
C VAL A 33 1.86 6.20 2.43
N TYR A 34 3.19 6.29 2.22
CA TYR A 34 4.02 5.10 2.03
C TYR A 34 3.99 4.17 3.24
N THR A 35 4.07 4.74 4.43
CA THR A 35 4.03 3.98 5.69
C THR A 35 2.69 3.26 5.84
N ILE A 36 1.57 3.92 5.54
CA ILE A 36 0.25 3.28 5.56
C ILE A 36 0.21 2.14 4.56
N LEU A 37 0.54 2.38 3.29
CA LEU A 37 0.45 1.34 2.27
C LEU A 37 1.32 0.13 2.66
N SER A 38 2.54 0.37 3.14
CA SER A 38 3.50 -0.68 3.54
C SER A 38 3.11 -1.45 4.81
N SER A 39 2.15 -0.93 5.57
CA SER A 39 1.63 -1.60 6.78
C SER A 39 0.44 -2.53 6.49
N LEU A 40 -0.13 -2.47 5.29
CA LEU A 40 -1.23 -3.34 4.87
C LEU A 40 -0.74 -4.78 4.65
N ASP A 41 -1.63 -5.74 4.86
CA ASP A 41 -1.33 -7.14 4.60
C ASP A 41 -1.26 -7.46 3.10
N GLU A 42 -0.64 -8.60 2.78
CA GLU A 42 -0.33 -9.04 1.41
C GLU A 42 -1.58 -9.19 0.53
N SER A 43 -2.77 -9.39 1.11
CA SER A 43 -4.01 -9.43 0.32
C SER A 43 -4.26 -8.10 -0.41
N TYR A 44 -3.70 -6.99 0.08
CA TYR A 44 -3.81 -5.68 -0.55
C TYR A 44 -2.72 -5.41 -1.59
N ASP A 45 -1.72 -6.28 -1.79
CA ASP A 45 -0.58 -6.00 -2.67
C ASP A 45 -1.00 -5.75 -4.13
N GLY A 46 -1.98 -6.49 -4.64
CA GLY A 46 -2.54 -6.25 -5.97
C GLY A 46 -3.23 -4.88 -6.08
N TYR A 47 -3.97 -4.49 -5.03
CA TYR A 47 -4.62 -3.18 -4.98
C TYR A 47 -3.60 -2.04 -4.86
N VAL A 48 -2.61 -2.18 -3.99
CA VAL A 48 -1.52 -1.22 -3.84
C VAL A 48 -0.80 -1.05 -5.17
N SER A 49 -0.44 -2.14 -5.85
CA SER A 49 0.19 -2.10 -7.18
C SER A 49 -0.64 -1.30 -8.19
N SER A 50 -1.99 -1.44 -8.17
CA SER A 50 -2.88 -0.67 -9.05
C SER A 50 -2.90 0.83 -8.72
N LEU A 51 -2.78 1.20 -7.44
CA LEU A 51 -2.64 2.60 -7.03
C LEU A 51 -1.32 3.19 -7.50
N GLU A 52 -0.26 2.39 -7.63
CA GLU A 52 1.03 2.86 -8.18
C GLU A 52 0.92 3.25 -9.65
N VAL A 53 0.14 2.51 -10.43
CA VAL A 53 -0.07 2.78 -11.87
C VAL A 53 -0.95 4.01 -12.10
N LEU A 54 -1.94 4.24 -11.24
CA LEU A 54 -2.91 5.34 -11.40
C LEU A 54 -2.35 6.72 -11.03
N THR A 55 -1.14 6.83 -10.47
CA THR A 55 -0.74 8.03 -9.72
C THR A 55 0.42 8.78 -10.37
N LYS A 56 0.08 9.46 -11.47
CA LYS A 56 0.85 10.60 -12.01
C LYS A 56 0.64 11.89 -11.21
N ASN A 57 -0.38 11.95 -10.35
CA ASN A 57 -0.71 13.11 -9.52
C ASN A 57 -0.51 12.73 -8.03
N GLU A 58 0.03 13.65 -7.25
CA GLU A 58 0.34 13.48 -5.82
C GLU A 58 -0.86 12.91 -5.06
N LEU A 59 -0.70 11.70 -4.51
CA LEU A 59 -1.70 11.11 -3.63
C LEU A 59 -1.61 11.78 -2.27
N THR A 60 -2.68 12.45 -1.86
CA THR A 60 -2.80 12.96 -0.50
C THR A 60 -3.14 11.83 0.47
N LEU A 61 -2.92 12.07 1.76
CA LEU A 61 -3.32 11.14 2.82
C LEU A 61 -4.83 10.91 2.81
N THR A 62 -5.59 11.95 2.48
CA THR A 62 -7.06 11.90 2.36
C THR A 62 -7.49 10.98 1.22
N ASP A 63 -6.88 11.12 0.04
CA ASP A 63 -7.21 10.29 -1.12
C ASP A 63 -6.99 8.81 -0.84
N ILE A 64 -5.85 8.48 -0.22
CA ILE A 64 -5.52 7.09 0.13
C ILE A 64 -6.42 6.54 1.21
N THR A 65 -6.75 7.33 2.23
CA THR A 65 -7.71 6.91 3.26
C THR A 65 -9.04 6.52 2.62
N GLY A 66 -9.59 7.37 1.75
CA GLY A 66 -10.89 7.10 1.10
C GLY A 66 -10.85 5.87 0.20
N ARG A 67 -9.79 5.73 -0.60
CA ARG A 67 -9.58 4.59 -1.51
C ARG A 67 -9.46 3.26 -0.77
N LEU A 68 -8.72 3.23 0.34
CA LEU A 68 -8.56 2.02 1.15
C LEU A 68 -9.85 1.59 1.84
N LEU A 69 -10.64 2.54 2.33
CA LEU A 69 -11.95 2.24 2.91
C LEU A 69 -12.91 1.67 1.87
N GLU A 70 -12.94 2.22 0.66
CA GLU A 70 -13.79 1.72 -0.42
C GLU A 70 -13.35 0.32 -0.88
N GLU A 71 -12.05 0.06 -1.01
CA GLU A 71 -11.54 -1.27 -1.35
C GLU A 71 -11.86 -2.29 -0.26
N ALA A 72 -11.71 -1.93 1.02
CA ALA A 72 -12.09 -2.80 2.13
C ALA A 72 -13.58 -3.17 2.08
N ARG A 73 -14.45 -2.17 1.82
CA ARG A 73 -15.89 -2.39 1.65
C ARG A 73 -16.19 -3.31 0.46
N ARG A 74 -15.54 -3.07 -0.69
CA ARG A 74 -15.71 -3.88 -1.90
C ARG A 74 -15.29 -5.34 -1.70
N ARG A 75 -14.24 -5.58 -0.93
CA ARG A 75 -13.79 -6.93 -0.55
C ARG A 75 -14.78 -7.62 0.37
N GLN A 76 -15.29 -6.90 1.38
CA GLN A 76 -16.32 -7.42 2.26
C GLN A 76 -17.62 -7.77 1.51
N ASP A 77 -18.02 -6.95 0.53
CA ASP A 77 -19.17 -7.23 -0.33
C ASP A 77 -18.96 -8.51 -1.17
N ARG A 78 -17.75 -8.72 -1.69
CA ARG A 78 -17.38 -9.94 -2.45
C ARG A 78 -17.36 -11.20 -1.60
N ASP A 79 -16.82 -11.12 -0.39
CA ASP A 79 -16.77 -12.24 0.54
C ASP A 79 -18.18 -12.67 0.97
N GLN A 80 -19.11 -11.72 1.16
CA GLN A 80 -20.52 -12.01 1.47
C GLN A 80 -21.27 -12.67 0.30
N LEU A 81 -20.86 -12.40 -0.94
CA LEU A 81 -21.46 -12.98 -2.14
C LEU A 81 -20.90 -14.36 -2.50
N GLY A 82 -19.93 -14.88 -1.73
CA GLY A 82 -19.38 -16.23 -1.92
C GLY A 82 -18.62 -16.42 -3.24
N GLU A 83 -18.15 -15.35 -3.87
CA GLU A 83 -17.26 -15.44 -5.03
C GLU A 83 -15.89 -15.92 -4.55
N LYS A 84 -15.66 -17.24 -4.61
CA LYS A 84 -14.36 -17.85 -4.29
C LYS A 84 -13.26 -17.19 -5.11
N HIS A 85 -12.35 -16.51 -4.41
CA HIS A 85 -11.08 -16.08 -4.97
C HIS A 85 -10.34 -17.28 -5.56
N PRO A 86 -9.72 -17.19 -6.75
CA PRO A 86 -8.72 -18.16 -7.16
C PRO A 86 -7.66 -18.20 -6.06
N GLN A 87 -7.45 -19.38 -5.50
CA GLN A 87 -6.46 -19.65 -4.48
C GLN A 87 -5.10 -19.45 -5.11
N ASP A 88 -4.41 -18.35 -4.76
CA ASP A 88 -2.98 -18.27 -4.95
C ASP A 88 -2.34 -18.84 -3.68
N GLU A 89 -2.06 -20.14 -3.72
CA GLU A 89 -1.23 -20.82 -2.72
C GLU A 89 0.22 -20.34 -2.88
N SER A 90 0.76 -19.66 -1.86
CA SER A 90 2.19 -19.58 -1.49
C SER A 90 2.46 -18.25 -0.76
N LEU A 91 3.09 -18.12 0.40
CA LEU A 91 3.79 -19.01 1.32
C LEU A 91 4.00 -18.20 2.62
N CYS A 92 3.84 -18.89 3.75
CA CYS A 92 4.61 -18.73 5.00
C CYS A 92 5.23 -17.35 5.37
N SER A 93 4.62 -16.75 6.39
CA SER A 93 5.26 -16.27 7.63
C SER A 93 6.50 -15.37 7.51
N THR A 94 6.28 -14.05 7.57
CA THR A 94 7.04 -13.18 8.47
C THR A 94 6.27 -11.89 8.73
N ALA A 95 6.10 -11.54 10.00
CA ALA A 95 5.62 -10.22 10.40
C ALA A 95 6.59 -9.16 9.84
N TYR A 96 6.06 -8.10 9.22
CA TYR A 96 6.79 -7.07 8.48
C TYR A 96 7.47 -7.54 7.18
N THR A 97 6.68 -7.82 6.15
CA THR A 97 7.20 -7.92 4.78
C THR A 97 7.62 -6.51 4.33
N ILE A 98 8.91 -6.18 4.46
CA ILE A 98 9.45 -4.96 3.87
C ILE A 98 9.28 -5.07 2.36
N ARG A 99 8.28 -4.39 1.79
CA ARG A 99 7.95 -4.49 0.36
C ARG A 99 9.19 -4.24 -0.50
N LYS A 100 9.41 -5.12 -1.47
CA LYS A 100 10.45 -5.00 -2.49
C LYS A 100 9.91 -4.25 -3.70
N CYS A 101 10.66 -3.26 -4.15
CA CYS A 101 10.43 -2.56 -5.39
C CYS A 101 10.48 -3.54 -6.57
N PHE A 102 9.41 -3.66 -7.34
CA PHE A 102 9.39 -4.51 -8.54
C PHE A 102 10.34 -4.04 -9.65
N SER A 103 10.70 -2.75 -9.67
CA SER A 103 11.58 -2.18 -10.69
C SER A 103 13.08 -2.40 -10.39
N CYS A 104 13.50 -2.40 -9.13
CA CYS A 104 14.93 -2.50 -8.76
C CYS A 104 15.25 -3.53 -7.68
N GLY A 105 14.25 -4.24 -7.14
CA GLY A 105 14.40 -5.21 -6.07
C GLY A 105 14.67 -4.63 -4.67
N ALA A 106 14.89 -3.32 -4.53
CA ALA A 106 15.20 -2.69 -3.25
C ALA A 106 14.01 -2.77 -2.28
N THR A 107 14.28 -3.06 -1.01
CA THR A 107 13.29 -3.08 0.07
C THR A 107 13.01 -1.66 0.59
N GLY A 108 11.79 -1.38 1.02
CA GLY A 108 11.44 -0.11 1.66
C GLY A 108 11.10 1.02 0.68
N LEU A 109 10.94 0.69 -0.61
CA LEU A 109 10.33 1.57 -1.60
C LEU A 109 9.59 0.75 -2.66
N ILE A 110 8.66 1.40 -3.36
CA ILE A 110 7.90 0.83 -4.47
C ILE A 110 8.35 1.42 -5.82
N ALA A 111 8.02 0.77 -6.93
CA ALA A 111 8.60 1.05 -8.26
C ALA A 111 8.46 2.50 -8.72
N ARG A 112 7.33 3.15 -8.43
CA ARG A 112 7.09 4.57 -8.74
C ARG A 112 8.04 5.54 -8.04
N PHE A 113 8.59 5.17 -6.89
CA PHE A 113 9.58 5.98 -6.16
C PHE A 113 11.00 5.47 -6.37
N CYS A 114 11.18 4.49 -7.26
CA CYS A 114 12.48 4.03 -7.66
C CYS A 114 13.17 5.09 -8.50
N LYS A 115 14.26 5.66 -7.97
CA LYS A 115 15.13 6.58 -8.72
C LYS A 115 15.73 5.93 -9.99
N ASN A 116 15.75 4.60 -10.05
CA ASN A 116 16.27 3.82 -11.18
C ASN A 116 15.20 3.43 -12.21
N GLY A 117 13.91 3.75 -11.99
CA GLY A 117 12.80 3.32 -12.85
C GLY A 117 12.68 4.03 -14.22
N LYS A 118 13.69 4.80 -14.64
CA LYS A 118 13.69 5.57 -15.90
C LYS A 118 14.66 5.04 -16.96
N GLN A 119 14.86 3.73 -17.04
CA GLN A 119 15.51 3.06 -18.19
C GLN A 119 14.89 1.64 -18.19
N GLN A 120 14.25 1.08 -19.22
CA GLN A 120 14.35 1.21 -20.66
C GLN A 120 13.03 0.66 -21.27
N ASN A 121 12.47 1.32 -22.29
CA ASN A 121 11.82 0.61 -23.39
C ASN A 121 11.74 1.53 -24.61
N THR A 122 12.90 1.72 -25.25
CA THR A 122 12.98 2.02 -26.67
C THR A 122 13.66 0.83 -27.33
N SER A 123 12.87 -0.16 -27.76
CA SER A 123 13.33 -1.08 -28.80
C SER A 123 12.38 -0.93 -29.97
N LYS A 124 12.84 -0.14 -30.96
CA LYS A 124 12.40 -0.27 -32.34
C LYS A 124 12.97 -1.59 -32.86
N HIS A 125 12.13 -2.42 -33.44
CA HIS A 125 12.50 -3.20 -34.62
C HIS A 125 11.26 -3.43 -35.50
#